data_AF-A0A377GJV5-F1
#
_entry.id   AF-A0A377GJV5-F1
#
_cell.length_a   1.000
_cell.length_b   1.000
_cell.length_c   1.000
_cell.angle_alpha   90.00
_cell.angle_beta   90.00
_cell.angle_gamma   90.00
#
_symmetry.space_group_name_H-M   'P 1'
#
loop_
_entity.id
_entity.type
_entity.pdbx_description
1 polymer ?
#
loop_
_entity_poly.entity_id
_entity_poly.type
_entity_poly.pdbx_seq_one_letter_code
_entity_poly.pdbx_strand_id
1 'polypeptide(L)'
;MNQSLTSLIDKLNRQLQELDLNLFATQFKQHELEQQIQQIKEHINQKSTNSLTINPVTEINWLNFITQQQEKIEAITLDLKNLQDIENKLKDKIKRIKMELKMLANYLERQQTNQMKCSSERHLI
;
A
#
# COMPACT_ATOMS: atom_id res chain seq x y z
N MET A 1 -34.32 13.07 -5.63
CA MET A 1 -33.64 12.01 -4.85
C MET A 1 -32.37 11.48 -5.53
N ASN A 2 -32.31 11.34 -6.86
CA ASN A 2 -31.13 10.81 -7.56
C ASN A 2 -29.84 11.66 -7.42
N GLN A 3 -29.96 13.00 -7.33
CA GLN A 3 -28.80 13.89 -7.17
C GLN A 3 -27.97 13.61 -5.91
N SER A 4 -28.62 13.24 -4.79
CA SER A 4 -27.90 12.92 -3.54
C SER A 4 -27.10 11.62 -3.64
N LEU A 5 -27.61 10.65 -4.42
CA LEU A 5 -26.99 9.35 -4.61
C LEU A 5 -25.82 9.42 -5.59
N THR A 6 -25.97 10.18 -6.68
CA THR A 6 -24.88 10.50 -7.61
C THR A 6 -23.75 11.23 -6.87
N SER A 7 -24.09 12.22 -6.04
CA SER A 7 -23.08 12.94 -5.24
C SER A 7 -22.33 12.03 -4.27
N LEU A 8 -23.01 11.04 -3.68
CA LEU A 8 -22.37 10.05 -2.81
C LEU A 8 -21.42 9.13 -3.60
N ILE A 9 -21.84 8.65 -4.77
CA ILE A 9 -21.01 7.82 -5.66
C ILE A 9 -19.76 8.59 -6.09
N ASP A 10 -19.91 9.85 -6.50
CA ASP A 10 -18.78 10.70 -6.88
C ASP A 10 -17.81 10.92 -5.73
N LYS A 11 -18.33 11.14 -4.52
CA LYS A 11 -17.51 11.26 -3.31
C LYS A 11 -16.72 9.98 -3.02
N LEU A 12 -17.39 8.83 -3.07
CA LEU A 12 -16.74 7.53 -2.85
C LEU A 12 -15.68 7.22 -3.91
N ASN A 13 -15.94 7.58 -5.17
CA ASN A 13 -14.96 7.42 -6.25
C ASN A 13 -13.73 8.32 -6.05
N ARG A 14 -13.92 9.57 -5.63
CA ARG A 14 -12.79 10.46 -5.28
C ARG A 14 -11.97 9.91 -4.11
N GLN A 15 -12.65 9.43 -3.06
CA GLN A 15 -11.98 8.80 -1.93
C GLN A 15 -11.21 7.55 -2.35
N LEU A 16 -11.77 6.74 -3.25
CA LEU A 16 -11.10 5.57 -3.78
C LEU A 16 -9.82 5.94 -4.53
N GLN A 17 -9.89 6.95 -5.41
CA GLN A 17 -8.72 7.45 -6.15
C GLN A 17 -7.62 7.95 -5.21
N GLU A 18 -7.99 8.72 -4.17
CA GLU A 18 -7.04 9.21 -3.18
C GLU A 18 -6.38 8.06 -2.40
N LEU A 19 -7.16 7.04 -2.01
CA LEU A 19 -6.62 5.87 -1.33
C LEU A 19 -5.70 5.05 -2.23
N ASP A 20 -6.03 4.88 -3.50
CA ASP A 20 -5.19 4.16 -4.47
C ASP A 20 -3.86 4.90 -4.70
N LEU A 21 -3.88 6.23 -4.78
CA LEU A 21 -2.66 7.05 -4.85
C LEU A 21 -1.78 6.89 -3.60
N ASN A 22 -2.39 6.95 -2.41
CA ASN A 22 -1.68 6.76 -1.14
C ASN A 22 -1.11 5.34 -1.03
N LEU A 23 -1.82 4.33 -1.52
CA LEU A 23 -1.35 2.95 -1.56
C LEU A 23 -0.12 2.84 -2.46
N PHE A 24 -0.18 3.38 -3.67
CA PHE A 24 0.94 3.40 -4.60
C PHE A 24 2.17 4.10 -3.99
N ALA A 25 1.98 5.27 -3.39
CA ALA A 25 3.07 6.00 -2.73
C ALA A 25 3.71 5.20 -1.58
N THR A 26 2.88 4.51 -0.79
CA THR A 26 3.35 3.64 0.32
C THR A 26 4.18 2.48 -0.22
N GLN A 27 3.69 1.80 -1.27
CA GLN A 27 4.39 0.68 -1.90
C GLN A 27 5.71 1.10 -2.55
N PHE A 28 5.73 2.27 -3.19
CA PHE A 28 6.95 2.85 -3.74
C PHE A 28 7.99 3.10 -2.65
N LYS A 29 7.57 3.67 -1.51
CA LYS A 29 8.44 3.91 -0.36
C LYS A 29 8.98 2.59 0.23
N GLN A 30 8.14 1.56 0.34
CA GLN A 30 8.58 0.24 0.79
C GLN A 30 9.67 -0.31 -0.13
N HIS A 31 9.46 -0.25 -1.44
CA HIS A 31 10.44 -0.72 -2.41
C HIS A 31 11.77 0.04 -2.32
N GLU A 32 11.73 1.36 -2.14
CA GLU A 32 12.93 2.19 -1.95
C GLU A 32 13.74 1.73 -0.72
N LEU A 33 13.06 1.47 0.41
CA LEU A 33 13.70 1.02 1.64
C LEU A 33 14.26 -0.41 1.53
N GLU A 34 13.55 -1.31 0.84
CA GLU A 34 14.05 -2.66 0.54
C GLU A 34 15.32 -2.61 -0.30
N GLN A 35 15.37 -1.73 -1.31
CA GLN A 35 16.57 -1.52 -2.12
C GLN A 35 17.73 -0.97 -1.27
N GLN A 36 17.47 -0.04 -0.35
CA GLN A 36 18.51 0.48 0.55
C GLN A 36 19.09 -0.63 1.44
N ILE A 37 18.26 -1.50 2.02
CA ILE A 37 18.74 -2.66 2.79
C ILE A 37 19.60 -3.56 1.92
N GLN A 38 19.17 -3.83 0.69
CA GLN A 38 19.92 -4.69 -0.24
C GLN A 38 21.30 -4.10 -0.57
N GLN A 39 21.38 -2.80 -0.83
CA GLN A 39 22.64 -2.09 -1.06
C GLN A 39 23.58 -2.16 0.15
N ILE A 40 23.05 -1.99 1.37
CA ILE A 40 23.85 -2.12 2.61
C ILE A 40 24.41 -3.54 2.74
N LYS A 41 23.59 -4.57 2.49
CA LYS A 41 24.02 -5.97 2.54
C LYS A 41 25.10 -6.28 1.51
N GLU A 42 24.95 -5.79 0.29
CA GLU A 42 25.97 -5.92 -0.76
C GLU A 42 27.28 -5.26 -0.34
N HIS A 43 27.20 -4.06 0.23
CA HIS A 43 28.38 -3.33 0.69
C HIS A 43 29.12 -4.03 1.85
N ILE A 44 28.39 -4.65 2.78
CA ILE A 44 28.99 -5.50 3.83
C ILE A 44 29.70 -6.71 3.21
N ASN A 45 29.07 -7.36 2.23
CA ASN A 45 29.59 -8.60 1.64
C ASN A 45 30.81 -8.38 0.72
N GLN A 46 31.04 -7.16 0.23
CA GLN A 46 32.17 -6.84 -0.66
C GLN A 46 33.55 -6.96 0.01
N LYS A 47 33.65 -6.87 1.34
CA LYS A 47 34.95 -6.95 2.05
C LYS A 47 35.16 -8.33 2.67
N SER A 48 35.25 -9.33 1.82
CA SER A 48 35.83 -10.65 2.14
C SER A 48 37.21 -10.76 1.47
N THR A 49 38.18 -9.98 1.95
CA THR A 49 39.58 -10.18 1.56
C THR A 49 40.24 -11.06 2.60
N ASN A 50 40.38 -12.34 2.23
CA ASN A 50 41.11 -13.38 2.95
C ASN A 50 42.61 -13.00 3.05
N SER A 51 42.97 -12.15 4.00
CA SER A 51 44.37 -11.96 4.39
C SER A 51 44.77 -13.08 5.33
N LEU A 52 45.84 -13.80 4.99
CA LEU A 52 46.47 -14.83 5.84
C LEU A 52 47.07 -14.25 7.13
N THR A 53 47.16 -12.92 7.24
CA THR A 53 47.61 -12.18 8.42
C THR A 53 46.48 -11.31 8.95
N ILE A 54 45.99 -11.66 10.15
CA ILE A 54 44.97 -10.88 10.86
C ILE A 54 45.65 -9.63 11.42
N ASN A 55 45.19 -8.45 11.00
CA ASN A 55 45.54 -7.19 11.65
C ASN A 55 44.40 -6.83 12.64
N PRO A 56 44.63 -6.89 13.96
CA PRO A 56 43.57 -6.66 14.96
C PRO A 56 42.89 -5.29 14.83
N VAL A 57 43.64 -4.24 14.45
CA VAL A 57 43.07 -2.88 14.29
C VAL A 57 42.13 -2.85 13.09
N THR A 58 42.52 -3.47 11.98
CA THR A 58 41.67 -3.58 10.79
C THR A 58 40.40 -4.36 11.06
N GLU A 59 40.50 -5.44 11.85
CA GLU A 59 39.37 -6.28 12.23
C GLU A 59 38.39 -5.53 13.14
N ILE A 60 38.88 -4.83 14.17
CA ILE A 60 38.05 -4.01 15.06
C ILE A 60 37.32 -2.92 14.26
N ASN A 61 38.01 -2.23 13.35
CA ASN A 61 37.39 -1.21 12.51
C ASN A 61 36.31 -1.81 11.58
N TRP A 62 36.54 -3.03 11.09
CA TRP A 62 35.57 -3.73 10.27
C TRP A 62 34.32 -4.17 11.05
N LEU A 63 34.51 -4.74 12.25
CA LEU A 63 33.42 -5.08 13.14
C LEU A 63 32.59 -3.86 13.51
N ASN A 64 33.23 -2.74 13.88
CA ASN A 64 32.55 -1.48 14.16
C ASN A 64 31.72 -1.00 12.97
N PHE A 65 32.27 -1.11 11.76
CA PHE A 65 31.54 -0.78 10.55
C PHE A 65 30.32 -1.69 10.35
N ILE A 66 30.47 -3.02 10.48
CA ILE A 66 29.35 -3.96 10.36
C ILE A 66 28.26 -3.62 11.39
N THR A 67 28.62 -3.37 12.64
CA THR A 67 27.67 -2.99 13.70
C THR A 67 26.88 -1.76 13.30
N GLN A 68 27.54 -0.69 12.82
CA GLN A 68 26.85 0.51 12.35
C GLN A 68 25.92 0.26 11.16
N GLN A 69 26.29 -0.61 10.22
CA GLN A 69 25.42 -0.95 9.10
C GLN A 69 24.22 -1.81 9.55
N GLN A 70 24.42 -2.69 10.52
CA GLN A 70 23.36 -3.51 11.10
C GLN A 70 22.33 -2.66 11.85
N GLU A 71 22.78 -1.67 12.64
CA GLU A 71 21.90 -0.69 13.28
C GLU A 71 21.03 0.09 12.26
N LYS A 72 21.62 0.45 11.11
CA LYS A 72 20.87 1.10 10.02
C LYS A 72 19.82 0.16 9.41
N ILE A 73 20.17 -1.10 9.18
CA ILE A 73 19.22 -2.10 8.66
C ILE A 73 18.04 -2.26 9.63
N GLU A 74 18.30 -2.30 10.93
CA GLU A 74 17.27 -2.41 11.96
C GLU A 74 16.32 -1.22 11.97
N ALA A 75 16.86 0.01 11.88
CA ALA A 75 16.06 1.22 11.75
C ALA A 75 15.15 1.19 10.50
N ILE A 76 15.72 0.85 9.32
CA ILE A 76 14.94 0.75 8.07
C ILE A 76 13.89 -0.37 8.16
N THR A 77 14.21 -1.49 8.82
CA THR A 77 13.28 -2.61 9.00
C THR A 77 12.08 -2.21 9.86
N LEU A 78 12.29 -1.37 10.88
CA LEU A 78 11.20 -0.82 11.68
C LEU A 78 10.27 0.06 10.83
N ASP A 79 10.85 0.90 9.98
CA ASP A 79 10.07 1.76 9.06
C ASP A 79 9.29 0.93 8.03
N LEU A 80 9.88 -0.14 7.49
CA LEU A 80 9.19 -1.08 6.60
C LEU A 80 7.98 -1.73 7.27
N LYS A 81 8.11 -2.12 8.55
CA LYS A 81 6.99 -2.67 9.32
C LYS A 81 5.87 -1.64 9.49
N ASN A 82 6.21 -0.39 9.79
CA ASN A 82 5.23 0.70 9.89
C ASN A 82 4.51 0.95 8.56
N LEU A 83 5.25 0.97 7.44
CA LEU A 83 4.67 1.10 6.11
C LEU A 83 3.77 -0.09 5.75
N GLN A 84 4.12 -1.31 6.16
CA GLN A 84 3.28 -2.49 5.94
C GLN A 84 1.94 -2.38 6.67
N ASP A 85 1.94 -1.87 7.90
CA ASP A 85 0.71 -1.63 8.65
C ASP A 85 -0.17 -0.55 7.99
N ILE A 86 0.46 0.49 7.44
CA ILE A 86 -0.25 1.53 6.66
C ILE A 86 -0.84 0.93 5.38
N GLU A 87 -0.06 0.14 4.64
CA GLU A 87 -0.49 -0.53 3.41
C GLU A 87 -1.73 -1.40 3.66
N ASN A 88 -1.70 -2.21 4.72
CA ASN A 88 -2.82 -3.07 5.14
C ASN A 88 -4.08 -2.24 5.44
N LYS A 89 -3.94 -1.13 6.19
CA LYS A 89 -5.05 -0.23 6.49
C LYS A 89 -5.64 0.42 5.23
N LEU A 90 -4.81 0.78 4.26
CA LEU A 90 -5.25 1.34 2.98
C LEU A 90 -6.02 0.30 2.16
N LYS A 91 -5.48 -0.92 2.03
CA LYS A 91 -6.14 -2.05 1.34
C LYS A 91 -7.52 -2.35 1.94
N ASP A 92 -7.63 -2.35 3.27
CA ASP A 92 -8.90 -2.56 3.95
C ASP A 92 -9.92 -1.45 3.65
N LYS A 93 -9.49 -0.18 3.67
CA LYS A 93 -10.37 0.95 3.32
C LYS A 93 -10.83 0.89 1.87
N ILE A 94 -9.91 0.62 0.94
CA ILE A 94 -10.21 0.44 -0.49
C ILE A 94 -11.25 -0.67 -0.68
N LYS A 95 -11.07 -1.81 0.00
CA LYS A 95 -12.01 -2.93 -0.07
C LYS A 95 -13.41 -2.54 0.41
N ARG A 96 -13.51 -1.78 1.51
CA ARG A 96 -14.81 -1.29 2.03
C ARG A 96 -15.49 -0.35 1.03
N ILE A 97 -14.77 0.65 0.50
CA ILE A 97 -15.34 1.59 -0.46
C ILE A 97 -15.79 0.88 -1.74
N LYS A 98 -15.00 -0.07 -2.26
CA LYS A 98 -15.40 -0.90 -3.41
C LYS A 98 -16.67 -1.70 -3.14
N MET A 99 -16.84 -2.22 -1.92
CA MET A 99 -18.06 -2.91 -1.52
C MET A 99 -19.26 -1.96 -1.46
N GLU A 100 -19.09 -0.76 -0.90
CA GLU A 100 -20.14 0.27 -0.84
C GLU A 100 -20.58 0.70 -2.25
N LEU A 101 -19.63 1.00 -3.13
CA LEU A 101 -19.91 1.32 -4.54
C LEU A 101 -20.69 0.20 -5.23
N LYS A 102 -20.32 -1.07 -4.99
CA LYS A 102 -21.04 -2.23 -5.54
C LYS A 102 -22.47 -2.32 -5.00
N MET A 103 -22.69 -2.04 -3.72
CA MET A 103 -24.03 -2.02 -3.14
C MET A 103 -24.90 -0.91 -3.73
N LEU A 104 -24.32 0.28 -3.95
CA LEU A 104 -25.01 1.40 -4.57
C LEU A 104 -25.35 1.11 -6.05
N ALA A 105 -24.45 0.47 -6.78
CA ALA A 105 -24.71 0.02 -8.16
C ALA A 105 -25.89 -0.96 -8.21
N ASN A 106 -25.87 -2.00 -7.37
CA ASN A 106 -26.98 -2.97 -7.29
C ASN A 106 -28.31 -2.30 -6.90
N TYR A 107 -28.27 -1.29 -6.03
CA TYR A 107 -29.46 -0.54 -5.63
C TYR A 107 -30.03 0.25 -6.81
N LEU A 108 -29.18 0.94 -7.58
CA LEU A 108 -29.57 1.68 -8.78
C LEU A 108 -30.19 0.77 -9.84
N GLU A 109 -29.58 -0.39 -10.11
CA GLU A 109 -30.11 -1.38 -11.05
C GLU A 109 -31.51 -1.86 -10.65
N ARG A 110 -31.71 -2.16 -9.36
CA ARG A 110 -33.03 -2.56 -8.82
C ARG A 110 -34.06 -1.45 -8.97
N GLN A 111 -33.70 -0.20 -8.70
CA GLN A 111 -34.61 0.93 -8.90
C GLN A 111 -35.02 1.07 -10.36
N GLN A 112 -34.08 1.00 -11.30
CA GLN A 112 -34.37 1.09 -12.73
C GLN A 112 -35.29 -0.05 -13.19
N THR A 113 -35.01 -1.28 -12.75
CA THR A 113 -35.81 -2.46 -13.10
C THR A 113 -37.24 -2.36 -12.56
N ASN A 114 -37.41 -1.87 -11.32
CA ASN A 114 -38.72 -1.70 -10.71
C ASN A 114 -39.52 -0.54 -11.32
N GLN A 115 -38.85 0.55 -11.73
CA GLN A 115 -39.50 1.64 -12.46
C GLN A 115 -40.01 1.16 -13.82
N MET A 116 -39.21 0.39 -14.57
CA MET A 116 -39.62 -0.16 -15.88
C MET A 116 -40.83 -1.08 -15.78
N LYS A 117 -40.91 -1.94 -14.75
CA LYS A 117 -42.08 -2.83 -14.52
C LYS A 117 -43.37 -2.03 -14.24
N CYS A 118 -43.29 -1.00 -13.40
CA CYS A 118 -44.44 -0.20 -12.99
C CYS A 118 -44.95 0.77 -14.09
N SER A 119 -44.09 1.13 -15.06
CA SER A 119 -44.50 1.87 -16.27
C SER A 119 -45.16 0.97 -17.32
N SER A 120 -44.74 -0.29 -17.45
CA SER A 120 -45.33 -1.25 -18.40
C SER A 120 -46.74 -1.68 -17.99
N GLU A 121 -47.03 -1.79 -16.70
CA GLU A 121 -48.38 -2.11 -16.19
C GLU A 121 -49.39 -0.97 -16.40
N ARG A 122 -48.92 0.29 -16.50
CA ARG A 122 -49.79 1.46 -16.75
C ARG A 122 -50.17 1.68 -18.22
N HIS A 123 -49.52 1.01 -19.16
CA HIS A 123 -49.85 1.08 -20.60
C HIS A 123 -50.79 -0.05 -21.05
N LEU A 124 -51.21 -0.93 -20.14
CA LEU A 124 -52.09 -2.07 -20.40
C LEU A 124 -53.52 -1.89 -19.85
N ILE A 125 -53.88 -0.67 -19.42
CA ILE A 125 -55.23 -0.30 -18.96
C ILE A 125 -55.80 0.76 -19.90
#